data_AF-A0A2L2Z2G0-F1
#
_entry.id   AF-A0A2L2Z2G0-F1
#
_cell.length_a   1.000
_cell.length_b   1.000
_cell.length_c   1.000
_cell.angle_alpha   90.00
_cell.angle_beta   90.00
_cell.angle_gamma   90.00
#
_symmetry.space_group_name_H-M   'P 1'
#
loop_
_entity.id
_entity.type
_entity.pdbx_description
1 polymer ?
#
loop_
_entity_poly.entity_id
_entity_poly.type
_entity_poly.pdbx_seq_one_letter_code
_entity_poly.pdbx_strand_id
1 'polypeptide(L)'
;PPVTPPHWKGVRPADKLSPVCPQKLPNISNETEALKRMPPGRLDYLKRLLPFLTNQSEDCLYLNIYAPANAGREDLNKLPVMVFFH
;
A
#
# COMPACT_ATOMS: atom_id res chain seq x y z
N PRO A 1 12.41 17.00 -3.13
CA PRO A 1 11.87 16.23 -4.28
C PRO A 1 12.39 14.79 -4.19
N PRO A 2 11.64 13.77 -4.64
CA PRO A 2 12.13 12.40 -4.67
C PRO A 2 13.33 12.31 -5.63
N VAL A 3 14.31 11.51 -5.25
CA VAL A 3 15.53 11.23 -6.03
C VAL A 3 15.59 9.75 -6.39
N THR A 4 16.39 9.42 -7.39
CA THR A 4 16.64 8.02 -7.76
C THR A 4 17.16 7.24 -6.55
N PRO A 5 16.59 6.08 -6.21
CA PRO A 5 17.10 5.29 -5.10
C PRO A 5 18.53 4.82 -5.38
N PRO A 6 19.36 4.63 -4.36
CA PRO A 6 20.70 4.09 -4.54
C PRO A 6 20.64 2.68 -5.13
N HIS A 7 21.60 2.36 -5.99
CA HIS A 7 21.76 0.99 -6.48
C HIS A 7 22.08 0.05 -5.31
N TRP A 8 21.44 -1.11 -5.29
CA TRP A 8 21.78 -2.18 -4.35
C TRP A 8 22.57 -3.28 -5.07
N LYS A 9 23.38 -4.03 -4.31
CA LYS A 9 24.07 -5.23 -4.79
C LYS A 9 23.29 -6.46 -4.34
N GLY A 10 23.23 -7.49 -5.19
CA GLY A 10 22.57 -8.75 -4.87
C GLY A 10 21.05 -8.67 -4.88
N VAL A 11 20.41 -9.56 -4.11
CA VAL A 11 18.94 -9.69 -4.05
C VAL A 11 18.37 -8.88 -2.90
N ARG A 12 17.34 -8.07 -3.17
CA ARG A 12 16.55 -7.37 -2.15
C ARG A 12 15.25 -8.13 -1.91
N PRO A 13 14.99 -8.68 -0.71
CA PRO A 13 13.74 -9.36 -0.41
C PRO A 13 12.56 -8.39 -0.46
N ALA A 14 11.45 -8.83 -1.06
CA ALA A 14 10.22 -8.05 -1.26
C ALA A 14 8.97 -8.94 -1.04
N ASP A 15 9.02 -9.79 -0.02
CA ASP A 15 7.99 -10.77 0.36
C ASP A 15 7.02 -10.24 1.43
N LYS A 16 7.24 -9.01 1.91
CA LYS A 16 6.43 -8.34 2.94
C LYS A 16 6.09 -6.92 2.49
N LEU A 17 4.96 -6.42 2.98
CA LEU A 17 4.56 -5.04 2.74
C LEU A 17 5.54 -4.06 3.40
N SER A 18 6.03 -3.10 2.61
CA SER A 18 6.83 -1.98 3.10
C SER A 18 6.01 -1.04 3.99
N PRO A 19 6.68 -0.20 4.81
CA PRO A 19 6.00 0.85 5.56
C PRO A 19 5.21 1.81 4.65
N VAL A 20 4.11 2.34 5.17
CA VAL A 20 3.35 3.43 4.52
C VAL A 20 3.90 4.78 4.94
N CYS A 21 3.58 5.83 4.18
CA CYS A 21 4.02 7.17 4.52
C CYS A 21 3.35 7.70 5.79
N PRO A 22 3.94 8.71 6.47
CA PRO A 22 3.35 9.27 7.67
C PRO A 22 1.99 9.92 7.36
N GLN A 23 0.96 9.46 8.06
CA GLN A 23 -0.42 9.90 7.88
C GLN A 23 -1.11 10.08 9.24
N LYS A 24 -1.89 11.14 9.36
CA LYS A 24 -2.78 11.33 10.52
C LYS A 24 -4.05 10.50 10.34
N LEU A 25 -4.04 9.29 10.89
CA LEU A 25 -5.17 8.37 10.81
C LEU A 25 -6.35 8.84 11.70
N PRO A 26 -7.61 8.67 11.26
CA PRO A 26 -8.77 8.98 12.08
C PRO A 26 -8.87 7.98 13.23
N ASN A 27 -9.18 8.48 14.43
CA ASN A 27 -9.48 7.61 15.56
C ASN A 27 -10.91 7.06 15.43
N ILE A 28 -11.01 5.74 15.25
CA ILE A 28 -12.28 5.01 15.15
C ILE A 28 -12.50 4.03 16.31
N SER A 29 -11.74 4.15 17.41
CA SER A 29 -11.84 3.22 18.55
C SER A 29 -13.25 3.20 19.16
N ASN A 30 -13.95 4.35 19.12
CA ASN A 30 -15.35 4.46 19.51
C ASN A 30 -16.22 4.59 18.25
N GLU A 31 -16.94 3.53 17.93
CA GLU A 31 -17.82 3.44 16.77
C GLU A 31 -18.97 4.44 16.81
N THR A 32 -19.62 4.61 17.96
CA THR A 32 -20.72 5.57 18.13
C THR A 32 -20.26 7.00 17.84
N GLU A 33 -19.07 7.38 18.33
CA GLU A 33 -18.49 8.70 18.05
C GLU A 33 -17.99 8.82 16.59
N ALA A 34 -17.47 7.75 16.01
CA ALA A 34 -17.06 7.74 14.62
C ALA A 34 -18.25 7.93 13.67
N LEU A 35 -19.37 7.25 13.93
CA LEU A 35 -20.59 7.33 13.12
C LEU A 35 -21.27 8.71 13.16
N LYS A 36 -21.01 9.52 14.19
CA LYS A 36 -21.43 10.93 14.21
C LYS A 36 -20.65 11.78 13.19
N ARG A 37 -19.45 11.36 12.80
CA ARG A 37 -18.52 12.12 11.94
C ARG A 37 -18.39 11.54 10.54
N MET A 38 -18.72 10.27 10.32
CA MET A 38 -18.59 9.62 9.02
C MET A 38 -19.70 8.60 8.74
N PRO A 39 -20.04 8.36 7.46
CA PRO A 39 -20.99 7.32 7.09
C PRO A 39 -20.52 5.90 7.46
N PRO A 40 -21.44 4.95 7.69
CA PRO A 40 -21.11 3.56 8.02
C PRO A 40 -20.15 2.90 7.02
N GLY A 41 -20.39 3.06 5.72
CA GLY A 41 -19.52 2.47 4.70
C GLY A 41 -18.07 2.99 4.74
N ARG A 42 -17.87 4.25 5.14
CA ARG A 42 -16.52 4.82 5.33
C ARG A 42 -15.86 4.22 6.58
N LEU A 43 -16.63 4.05 7.65
CA LEU A 43 -16.13 3.41 8.87
C LEU A 43 -15.69 1.96 8.59
N ASP A 44 -16.51 1.18 7.89
CA ASP A 44 -16.19 -0.20 7.53
C ASP A 44 -14.95 -0.30 6.63
N TYR A 45 -14.85 0.62 5.65
CA TYR A 45 -13.65 0.72 4.81
C TYR A 45 -12.39 1.00 5.64
N LEU A 46 -12.45 1.97 6.57
CA LEU A 46 -11.33 2.29 7.46
C LEU A 46 -10.98 1.13 8.40
N LYS A 47 -11.98 0.44 8.97
CA LYS A 47 -11.76 -0.75 9.82
C LYS A 47 -10.93 -1.82 9.08
N ARG A 48 -11.17 -2.01 7.78
CA ARG A 48 -10.41 -2.96 6.94
C ARG A 48 -9.00 -2.48 6.62
N LEU A 49 -8.82 -1.19 6.38
CA LEU A 49 -7.53 -0.63 5.96
C LEU A 49 -6.56 -0.36 7.09
N LEU A 50 -7.04 0.16 8.23
CA LEU A 50 -6.19 0.66 9.31
C LEU A 50 -5.11 -0.33 9.78
N PRO A 51 -5.35 -1.65 9.87
CA PRO A 51 -4.29 -2.61 10.23
C PRO A 51 -3.06 -2.52 9.32
N PHE A 52 -3.25 -2.21 8.04
CA PHE A 52 -2.18 -2.08 7.04
C PHE A 52 -1.50 -0.70 7.04
N LEU A 53 -2.03 0.27 7.79
CA LEU A 53 -1.52 1.64 7.86
C LEU A 53 -0.76 1.94 9.17
N THR A 54 -0.56 0.92 10.01
CA THR A 54 0.06 1.07 11.34
C THR A 54 1.58 1.23 11.27
N ASN A 55 2.25 0.57 10.33
CA ASN A 55 3.70 0.65 10.15
C ASN A 55 4.05 1.86 9.27
N GLN A 56 4.27 3.02 9.90
CA GLN A 56 4.58 4.28 9.20
C GLN A 56 6.06 4.64 9.28
N SER A 57 6.61 5.18 8.19
CA SER A 57 7.99 5.64 8.10
C SER A 57 8.11 6.79 7.10
N GLU A 58 9.08 7.68 7.27
CA GLU A 58 9.44 8.66 6.22
C GLU A 58 10.11 7.99 5.01
N ASP A 59 10.76 6.84 5.23
CA ASP A 59 11.16 5.94 4.14
C ASP A 59 9.97 5.05 3.76
N CYS A 60 9.13 5.56 2.84
CA CYS A 60 7.86 4.95 2.43
C CYS A 60 7.64 4.93 0.91
N LEU A 61 8.63 5.36 0.11
CA LEU A 61 8.50 5.43 -1.35
C LEU A 61 8.68 4.05 -1.98
N TYR A 62 7.70 3.18 -1.77
CA TYR A 62 7.64 1.80 -2.23
C TYR A 62 6.42 1.57 -3.13
N LEU A 63 6.50 0.54 -3.96
CA LEU A 63 5.39 0.07 -4.78
C LEU A 63 5.25 -1.45 -4.64
N ASN A 64 4.03 -1.94 -4.84
CA ASN A 64 3.74 -3.37 -4.89
C ASN A 64 3.44 -3.77 -6.35
N ILE A 65 4.00 -4.89 -6.80
CA ILE A 65 3.78 -5.41 -8.15
C ILE A 65 2.96 -6.69 -8.04
N TYR A 66 1.85 -6.75 -8.75
CA TYR A 66 1.02 -7.94 -8.89
C TYR A 66 1.05 -8.37 -10.34
N ALA A 67 1.52 -9.59 -10.60
CA ALA A 67 1.60 -10.16 -11.94
C ALA A 67 1.21 -11.64 -11.92
N PRO A 68 0.68 -12.19 -13.02
CA PRO A 68 0.47 -13.63 -13.16
C PRO A 68 1.76 -14.41 -12.94
N ALA A 69 1.67 -15.60 -12.32
CA ALA A 69 2.85 -16.42 -12.02
C ALA A 69 3.62 -16.89 -13.28
N ASN A 70 2.96 -16.86 -14.45
CA ASN A 70 3.54 -17.18 -15.75
C ASN A 70 3.97 -15.94 -16.56
N ALA A 71 3.88 -14.74 -15.99
CA ALA A 71 4.40 -13.52 -16.62
C ALA A 71 5.90 -13.68 -16.88
N GLY A 72 6.33 -13.48 -18.13
CA GLY A 72 7.72 -13.67 -18.57
C GLY A 72 8.06 -15.04 -19.16
N ARG A 73 7.09 -15.96 -19.31
CA ARG A 73 7.22 -17.08 -20.25
C ARG A 73 6.91 -16.60 -21.67
N GLU A 74 7.60 -17.17 -22.66
CA GLU A 74 7.76 -16.64 -24.04
C GLU A 74 6.47 -16.25 -24.79
N ASP A 75 5.31 -16.71 -24.35
CA ASP A 75 4.00 -16.41 -24.96
C ASP A 75 3.25 -15.20 -24.37
N LEU A 76 3.74 -14.58 -23.28
CA LEU A 76 3.10 -13.43 -22.60
C LEU A 76 4.10 -12.30 -22.32
N ASN A 77 4.84 -11.88 -23.35
CA ASN A 77 6.00 -11.01 -23.18
C ASN A 77 5.68 -9.56 -22.75
N LYS A 78 4.45 -9.09 -22.97
CA LYS A 78 4.02 -7.73 -22.58
C LYS A 78 2.55 -7.73 -22.17
N LEU A 79 2.30 -7.44 -20.89
CA LEU A 79 0.94 -7.30 -20.36
C LEU A 79 0.58 -5.80 -20.25
N PRO A 80 -0.69 -5.43 -20.43
CA PRO A 80 -1.15 -4.09 -20.06
C PRO A 80 -0.93 -3.86 -18.56
N VAL A 81 -0.46 -2.66 -18.21
CA VAL A 81 -0.14 -2.28 -16.83
C VAL A 81 -1.19 -1.30 -16.32
N MET A 82 -1.74 -1.57 -15.15
CA MET A 82 -2.59 -0.65 -14.41
C MET A 82 -1.81 -0.10 -13.22
N VAL A 83 -1.62 1.22 -13.18
CA VAL A 83 -1.00 1.90 -12.04
C VAL A 83 -2.11 2.43 -11.15
N PHE A 84 -2.18 1.91 -9.93
CA PHE A 84 -3.18 2.32 -8.94
C PHE A 84 -2.61 3.40 -8.02
N PHE A 85 -3.34 4.52 -7.91
CA PHE A 85 -3.09 5.58 -6.95
C PHE A 85 -4.23 5.57 -5.93
N HIS A 86 -3.89 5.53 -4.64
CA HIS A 86 -4.85 5.43 -3.54
C HIS A 86 -5.51 6.77 -3.19
#